data_AF-A0A537FL05-F1
#
_entry.id   AF-A0A537FL05-F1
#
_cell.length_a   1.000
_cell.length_b   1.000
_cell.length_c   1.000
_cell.angle_alpha   90.00
_cell.angle_beta   90.00
_cell.angle_gamma   90.00
#
_symmetry.space_group_name_H-M   'P 1'
#
loop_
_entity.id
_entity.type
_entity.pdbx_description
1 polymer ?
#
loop_
_entity_poly.entity_id
_entity_poly.type
_entity_poly.pdbx_seq_one_letter_code
_entity_poly.pdbx_strand_id
1 'polypeptide(L)'
;MPLNLEQIRRFLGRTLQDPYGRTVGKVVGISANLRDEVTGVGIEVGNGEFVQCPGERVAISGDSLVLTPSWKVEAEEFRKEFDVVTRRLKALDELFSVGDIQKDVYEDLRKQHEDAINELKSKRKQILDNLSQ
;
A
#
# COMPACT_ATOMS: atom_id res chain seq x y z
N MET A 1 11.19 -5.69 2.98
CA MET A 1 11.63 -6.57 4.07
C MET A 1 10.89 -6.15 5.32
N PRO A 2 10.37 -7.10 6.12
CA PRO A 2 9.78 -6.78 7.41
C PRO A 2 10.82 -6.12 8.32
N LEU A 3 10.37 -5.16 9.14
CA LEU A 3 11.20 -4.56 10.17
C LEU A 3 11.45 -5.57 11.29
N ASN A 4 12.68 -5.65 11.80
CA ASN A 4 13.00 -6.46 12.96
C ASN A 4 12.88 -5.67 14.27
N LEU A 5 12.47 -6.35 15.35
CA LEU A 5 12.26 -5.78 16.67
C LEU A 5 13.48 -5.02 17.19
N GLU A 6 14.69 -5.57 17.02
CA GLU A 6 15.93 -4.91 17.47
C GLU A 6 16.16 -3.55 16.81
N GLN A 7 15.83 -3.43 15.52
CA GLN A 7 16.05 -2.20 14.76
C GLN A 7 15.10 -1.09 15.19
N ILE A 8 13.86 -1.46 15.56
CA ILE A 8 12.81 -0.49 15.88
C ILE A 8 12.78 -0.11 17.37
N ARG A 9 13.31 -0.95 18.27
CA ARG A 9 13.28 -0.74 19.72
C ARG A 9 13.83 0.61 20.16
N ARG A 10 14.86 1.12 19.49
CA ARG A 10 15.49 2.43 19.76
C ARG A 10 14.57 3.63 19.52
N PHE A 11 13.43 3.42 18.83
CA PHE A 11 12.44 4.46 18.54
C PHE A 11 11.30 4.50 19.56
N LEU A 12 11.26 3.61 20.55
CA LEU A 12 10.32 3.72 21.67
C LEU A 12 10.50 5.08 22.37
N GLY A 13 9.38 5.77 22.57
CA GLY A 13 9.33 7.10 23.13
C GLY A 13 9.80 8.22 22.18
N ARG A 14 10.22 7.91 20.95
CA ARG A 14 10.56 8.92 19.94
C ARG A 14 9.34 9.34 19.13
N THR A 15 9.47 10.48 18.48
CA THR A 15 8.47 11.01 17.55
C THR A 15 8.41 10.15 16.28
N LEU A 16 7.20 9.83 15.87
CA LEU A 16 6.89 9.22 14.59
C LEU A 16 6.48 10.30 13.61
N GLN A 17 7.06 10.26 12.41
CA GLN A 17 6.79 11.24 11.35
C GLN A 17 6.05 10.58 10.18
N ASP A 18 5.39 11.39 9.35
CA ASP A 18 4.92 10.95 8.04
C ASP A 18 6.03 11.13 6.97
N PRO A 19 5.84 10.65 5.74
CA PRO A 19 6.82 10.82 4.67
C PRO A 19 7.09 12.28 4.25
N TYR A 20 6.29 13.23 4.76
CA TYR A 20 6.37 14.65 4.49
C TYR A 20 7.01 15.43 5.67
N GLY A 21 7.50 14.73 6.69
CA GLY A 21 8.17 15.30 7.85
C GLY A 21 7.23 15.83 8.94
N ARG A 22 5.91 15.60 8.83
CA ARG A 22 4.94 16.02 9.85
C ARG A 22 4.93 15.02 11.00
N THR A 23 4.86 15.51 12.22
CA THR A 23 4.72 14.66 13.42
C THR A 23 3.35 14.02 13.47
N VAL A 24 3.32 12.69 13.47
CA VAL A 24 2.08 11.89 13.66
C VAL A 24 1.80 11.71 15.14
N GLY A 25 2.84 11.43 15.94
CA GLY A 25 2.69 11.14 17.36
C GLY A 25 3.97 10.59 17.97
N LYS A 26 3.83 9.90 19.10
CA LYS A 26 4.94 9.27 19.83
C LYS A 26 4.79 7.76 19.83
N VAL A 27 5.88 7.04 19.57
CA VAL A 27 5.88 5.57 19.63
C VAL A 27 5.83 5.14 21.09
N VAL A 28 4.81 4.38 21.48
CA VAL A 28 4.62 3.91 22.87
C VAL A 28 4.61 2.40 23.01
N GLY A 29 4.47 1.65 21.91
CA GLY A 29 4.48 0.20 21.93
C GLY A 29 4.93 -0.40 20.60
N ILE A 30 5.48 -1.61 20.66
CA ILE A 30 5.90 -2.38 19.49
C ILE A 30 5.43 -3.82 19.69
N SER A 31 4.76 -4.37 18.69
CA SER A 31 4.32 -5.75 18.63
C SER A 31 5.16 -6.49 17.58
N ALA A 32 5.66 -7.67 17.95
CA ALA A 32 6.42 -8.54 17.06
C ALA A 32 5.90 -9.98 17.11
N ASN A 33 6.14 -10.75 16.05
CA ASN A 33 5.83 -12.18 16.01
C ASN A 33 6.99 -13.02 16.60
N LEU A 34 6.84 -14.35 16.61
CA LEU A 34 7.86 -15.29 17.13
C LEU A 34 9.19 -15.28 16.37
N ARG A 35 9.26 -14.61 15.22
CA ARG A 35 10.46 -14.44 14.39
C ARG A 35 11.09 -13.06 14.55
N ASP A 36 10.66 -12.31 15.57
CA ASP A 36 11.05 -10.91 15.83
C ASP A 36 10.68 -9.92 14.70
N GLU A 37 9.77 -10.30 13.79
CA GLU A 37 9.25 -9.39 12.77
C GLU A 37 8.17 -8.50 13.37
N VAL A 38 8.28 -7.20 13.15
CA VAL A 38 7.34 -6.19 13.66
C VAL A 38 6.00 -6.35 12.96
N THR A 39 4.97 -6.67 13.72
CA THR A 39 3.58 -6.79 13.25
C THR A 39 2.78 -5.52 13.49
N GLY A 40 3.17 -4.70 14.48
CA GLY A 40 2.47 -3.46 14.78
C GLY A 40 3.26 -2.48 15.63
N VAL A 41 2.89 -1.20 15.54
CA VAL A 41 3.46 -0.10 16.32
C VAL A 41 2.33 0.69 16.96
N GLY A 42 2.36 0.80 18.29
CA GLY A 42 1.43 1.60 19.08
C GLY A 42 1.90 3.05 19.16
N ILE A 43 0.98 3.98 18.90
CA ILE A 43 1.26 5.40 18.76
C ILE A 43 0.32 6.17 19.68
N GLU A 44 0.88 7.06 20.49
CA GLU A 44 0.12 8.11 21.17
C GLU A 44 0.01 9.30 20.21
N VAL A 45 -1.21 9.56 19.75
CA VAL A 45 -1.56 10.80 19.06
C VAL A 45 -1.82 11.84 20.16
N GLY A 46 -1.28 13.05 20.02
CA GLY A 46 -1.10 14.03 21.12
C GLY A 46 -2.38 14.54 21.83
N ASN A 47 -3.54 13.97 21.52
CA ASN A 47 -4.81 14.12 22.24
C ASN A 47 -5.03 13.06 23.33
N GLY A 48 -4.03 12.20 23.59
CA GLY A 48 -4.14 11.10 24.55
C GLY A 48 -4.81 9.84 23.99
N GLU A 49 -5.15 9.84 22.70
CA GLU A 49 -5.62 8.63 22.03
C GLU A 49 -4.43 7.73 21.65
N PHE A 50 -4.70 6.43 21.69
CA PHE A 50 -3.73 5.40 21.33
C PHE A 50 -4.21 4.66 20.09
N VAL A 51 -3.38 4.66 19.05
CA VAL A 51 -3.68 3.98 17.78
C VAL A 51 -2.59 2.97 17.51
N GLN A 52 -2.99 1.75 17.13
CA GLN A 52 -2.07 0.73 16.65
C GLN A 52 -2.04 0.75 15.12
N CYS A 53 -0.84 0.89 14.55
CA CYS A 53 -0.62 0.82 13.11
C CYS A 53 0.07 -0.49 12.72
N PRO A 54 -0.25 -1.08 11.56
CA PRO A 54 0.47 -2.23 11.01
C PRO A 54 1.96 -1.94 10.83
N GLY A 55 2.82 -2.91 11.18
CA GLY A 55 4.27 -2.80 11.03
C GLY A 55 4.72 -2.56 9.58
N GLU A 56 3.96 -3.08 8.62
CA GLU A 56 4.21 -2.92 7.17
C GLU A 56 4.14 -1.46 6.69
N ARG A 57 3.41 -0.61 7.42
CA ARG A 57 3.28 0.82 7.09
C ARG A 57 4.41 1.65 7.68
N VAL A 58 5.26 1.06 8.50
CA VAL A 58 6.34 1.75 9.21
C VAL A 58 7.67 1.47 8.51
N ALA A 59 8.52 2.49 8.41
CA ALA A 59 9.86 2.36 7.85
C ALA A 59 10.85 3.23 8.62
N ILE A 60 12.10 2.78 8.72
CA ILE A 60 13.20 3.59 9.27
C ILE A 60 13.78 4.44 8.14
N SER A 61 13.81 5.75 8.33
CA SER A 61 14.43 6.72 7.41
C SER A 61 15.50 7.50 8.15
N GLY A 62 16.76 7.09 8.00
CA GLY A 62 17.88 7.65 8.77
C GLY A 62 17.72 7.41 10.27
N ASP A 63 17.62 8.49 11.04
CA ASP A 63 17.39 8.47 12.50
C ASP A 63 15.92 8.75 12.90
N SER A 64 15.01 8.72 11.93
CA SER A 64 13.56 8.89 12.15
C SER A 64 12.78 7.62 11.81
N LEU A 65 11.65 7.44 12.48
CA LEU A 65 10.65 6.43 12.14
C LEU A 65 9.52 7.09 11.36
N VAL A 66 9.19 6.53 10.19
CA VAL A 66 8.21 7.09 9.26
C VAL A 66 7.01 6.15 9.13
N LEU A 67 5.81 6.68 9.31
CA LEU A 67 4.55 5.99 9.06
C LEU A 67 3.95 6.42 7.73
N THR A 68 3.82 5.47 6.82
CA THR A 68 3.13 5.65 5.55
C THR A 68 1.61 5.76 5.80
N PRO A 69 0.95 6.83 5.34
CA PRO A 69 -0.50 6.95 5.40
C PRO A 69 -1.20 5.79 4.67
N SER A 70 -2.36 5.34 5.17
CA SER A 70 -3.12 4.24 4.57
C SER A 70 -3.47 4.50 3.11
N TRP A 71 -3.99 5.70 2.81
CA TRP A 71 -4.33 6.11 1.44
C TRP A 71 -3.15 5.98 0.47
N LYS A 72 -1.92 6.20 0.94
CA LYS A 72 -0.71 6.15 0.10
C LYS A 72 -0.33 4.71 -0.22
N VAL A 73 -0.54 3.79 0.72
CA VAL A 73 -0.37 2.35 0.50
C VAL A 73 -1.40 1.87 -0.51
N GLU A 74 -2.67 2.19 -0.27
CA GLU A 74 -3.79 1.81 -1.15
C GLU A 74 -3.60 2.35 -2.58
N ALA A 75 -3.14 3.60 -2.71
CA ALA A 75 -2.86 4.22 -4.00
C ALA A 75 -1.69 3.54 -4.75
N GLU A 76 -0.62 3.17 -4.05
CA GLU A 76 0.51 2.46 -4.66
C GLU A 76 0.15 1.03 -5.08
N GLU A 77 -0.66 0.34 -4.29
CA GLU A 77 -1.20 -0.98 -4.66
C GLU A 77 -2.09 -0.87 -5.90
N PHE A 78 -3.03 0.09 -5.90
CA PHE A 78 -3.87 0.39 -7.05
C PHE A 78 -3.03 0.68 -8.30
N ARG A 79 -1.99 1.52 -8.18
CA ARG A 79 -1.11 1.87 -9.30
C ARG A 79 -0.43 0.63 -9.90
N LYS A 80 0.12 -0.25 -9.07
CA LYS A 80 0.76 -1.50 -9.51
C LYS A 80 -0.23 -2.43 -10.21
N GLU A 81 -1.41 -2.60 -9.63
CA GLU A 81 -2.47 -3.45 -10.19
C GLU A 81 -2.95 -2.92 -11.55
N PHE A 82 -3.20 -1.62 -11.62
CA PHE A 82 -3.59 -0.93 -12.85
C PHE A 82 -2.53 -1.05 -13.95
N ASP A 83 -1.24 -0.85 -13.62
CA ASP A 83 -0.14 -0.99 -14.56
C ASP A 83 -0.06 -2.41 -15.14
N VAL A 84 -0.24 -3.45 -14.30
CA VAL A 84 -0.23 -4.85 -14.74
C VAL A 84 -1.38 -5.15 -15.68
N VAL A 85 -2.61 -4.75 -15.32
CA VAL A 85 -3.80 -5.01 -16.15
C VAL A 85 -3.69 -4.28 -17.49
N THR A 86 -3.23 -3.03 -17.49
CA THR A 86 -3.05 -2.24 -18.71
C THR A 86 -2.01 -2.85 -19.65
N ARG A 87 -0.89 -3.36 -19.09
CA ARG A 87 0.13 -4.06 -19.88
C ARG A 87 -0.40 -5.36 -20.48
N ARG A 88 -1.19 -6.13 -19.72
CA ARG A 88 -1.81 -7.37 -20.23
C ARG A 88 -2.78 -7.10 -21.36
N LEU A 89 -3.62 -6.08 -21.22
CA LEU A 89 -4.55 -5.67 -22.27
C LEU A 89 -3.81 -5.25 -23.54
N LYS A 90 -2.74 -4.44 -23.40
CA LYS A 90 -1.91 -4.03 -24.54
C LYS A 90 -1.26 -5.22 -25.25
N ALA A 91 -0.70 -6.18 -24.49
CA ALA A 91 -0.11 -7.37 -25.07
C ALA A 91 -1.15 -8.24 -25.79
N LEU A 92 -2.38 -8.32 -25.26
CA LEU A 92 -3.49 -9.01 -25.90
C LEU A 92 -3.90 -8.34 -27.22
N ASP A 93 -3.98 -7.01 -27.24
CA ASP A 93 -4.27 -6.22 -28.46
C ASP A 93 -3.17 -6.42 -29.52
N GLU A 94 -1.91 -6.46 -29.09
CA GLU A 94 -0.77 -6.74 -29.97
C GLU A 94 -0.88 -8.15 -30.59
N LEU A 95 -1.13 -9.19 -29.80
CA LEU A 95 -1.30 -10.57 -30.29
C LEU A 95 -2.44 -10.69 -31.31
N PHE A 96 -3.56 -10.01 -31.07
CA PHE A 96 -4.67 -9.99 -32.03
C PHE A 96 -4.29 -9.28 -33.33
N SER A 97 -3.56 -8.16 -33.23
CA SER A 97 -3.15 -7.36 -34.39
C SER A 97 -2.19 -8.11 -35.33
N VAL A 98 -1.32 -8.98 -34.81
CA VAL A 98 -0.45 -9.84 -35.65
C VAL A 98 -1.14 -11.12 -36.12
N GLY A 99 -2.36 -11.39 -35.65
CA GLY A 99 -3.14 -12.57 -36.03
C GLY A 99 -2.78 -13.85 -35.27
N ASP A 100 -2.05 -13.74 -34.16
CA ASP A 100 -1.62 -14.88 -33.34
C ASP A 100 -2.76 -15.52 -32.54
N ILE A 101 -3.88 -14.80 -32.36
CA ILE A 101 -5.07 -15.28 -31.65
C ILE A 101 -6.34 -15.07 -32.46
N GLN A 102 -7.29 -16.01 -32.29
CA GLN A 102 -8.60 -15.93 -32.93
C GLN A 102 -9.49 -14.88 -32.27
N LYS A 103 -10.45 -14.37 -33.03
CA LYS A 103 -11.32 -13.27 -32.60
C LYS A 103 -12.16 -13.61 -31.37
N ASP A 104 -12.70 -14.82 -31.29
CA ASP A 104 -13.49 -15.31 -30.17
C ASP A 104 -12.66 -15.35 -28.87
N VAL A 105 -11.44 -15.90 -28.93
CA VAL A 105 -10.51 -15.93 -27.80
C VAL A 105 -10.11 -14.51 -27.36
N TYR A 106 -9.88 -13.62 -28.32
CA TYR A 106 -9.57 -12.22 -28.04
C TYR A 106 -10.73 -11.51 -27.33
N GLU A 107 -11.96 -11.65 -27.83
CA GLU A 107 -13.14 -11.02 -27.25
C GLU A 107 -13.39 -11.48 -25.80
N ASP A 108 -13.24 -12.78 -25.53
CA ASP A 108 -13.40 -13.35 -24.19
C ASP A 108 -12.35 -12.81 -23.21
N LEU A 109 -11.06 -12.83 -23.58
CA LEU A 109 -9.98 -12.34 -22.72
C LEU A 109 -10.03 -10.82 -22.52
N ARG A 110 -10.41 -10.08 -23.56
CA ARG A 110 -10.57 -8.63 -23.50
C ARG A 110 -11.67 -8.25 -22.51
N LYS A 111 -12.81 -8.95 -22.56
CA LYS A 111 -13.92 -8.73 -21.63
C LYS A 111 -13.49 -8.95 -20.18
N GLN A 112 -12.75 -10.01 -19.88
CA GLN A 112 -12.21 -10.26 -18.53
C GLN A 112 -11.30 -9.12 -18.04
N HIS A 113 -10.44 -8.59 -18.92
CA HIS A 113 -9.58 -7.46 -18.57
C HIS A 113 -10.35 -6.14 -18.42
N GLU A 114 -11.40 -5.92 -19.21
CA GLU A 114 -12.29 -4.76 -19.07
C GLU A 114 -13.06 -4.78 -17.75
N ASP A 115 -13.55 -5.95 -17.32
CA ASP A 115 -14.20 -6.12 -16.02
C ASP A 115 -13.23 -5.79 -14.87
N ALA A 116 -12.00 -6.31 -14.91
CA ALA A 116 -10.96 -5.99 -13.94
C ALA A 116 -10.63 -4.47 -13.91
N ILE A 117 -10.61 -3.80 -15.08
CA ILE A 117 -10.44 -2.35 -15.16
C ILE A 117 -11.61 -1.61 -14.50
N ASN A 118 -12.83 -2.10 -14.62
CA ASN A 118 -14.00 -1.47 -14.00
C ASN A 118 -14.00 -1.63 -12.47
N GLU A 119 -13.54 -2.76 -11.94
CA GLU A 119 -13.29 -2.94 -10.51
C GLU A 119 -12.22 -1.97 -10.03
N LEU A 120 -11.11 -1.84 -10.78
CA LEU A 120 -10.05 -0.87 -10.50
C LEU A 120 -10.56 0.57 -10.49
N LYS A 121 -11.42 0.97 -11.44
CA LYS A 121 -12.05 2.31 -11.43
C LYS A 121 -12.87 2.55 -10.16
N SER A 122 -13.56 1.53 -9.66
CA SER A 122 -14.33 1.62 -8.41
C SER A 122 -13.41 1.77 -7.20
N LYS A 123 -12.34 0.98 -7.12
CA LYS A 123 -11.28 1.10 -6.09
C LYS A 123 -10.63 2.49 -6.11
N ARG A 124 -10.34 3.03 -7.29
CA ARG A 124 -9.84 4.41 -7.45
C ARG A 124 -10.78 5.44 -6.84
N LYS A 125 -12.09 5.29 -7.06
CA LYS A 125 -13.10 6.20 -6.49
C LYS A 125 -13.10 6.14 -4.97
N GLN A 126 -13.03 4.95 -4.37
CA GLN A 126 -12.95 4.78 -2.92
C GLN A 126 -11.70 5.46 -2.33
N ILE A 127 -10.53 5.31 -2.97
CA ILE A 127 -9.30 5.97 -2.52
C ILE A 127 -9.45 7.50 -2.57
N LEU A 128 -10.09 8.05 -3.60
CA LEU A 128 -10.35 9.48 -3.72
C LEU A 128 -11.34 9.98 -2.65
N ASP A 129 -12.39 9.21 -2.36
CA ASP A 129 -13.36 9.54 -1.31
C ASP A 129 -12.66 9.56 0.07
N ASN A 130 -11.78 8.59 0.35
CA ASN A 130 -10.99 8.51 1.59
C ASN A 130 -10.00 9.67 1.76
N LEU A 131 -9.55 10.30 0.68
CA LEU A 131 -8.66 11.47 0.70
C LEU A 131 -9.41 12.78 1.00
N SER A 132 -10.72 12.79 0.78
CA SER A 132 -11.57 13.98 0.91
C SER A 132 -12.20 14.15 2.30
N GLN A 133 -12.02 13.15 3.18
CA GLN A 133 -12.40 13.19 4.59
C GLN A 133 -11.24 13.69 5.46
#